data_AF-A0A7G8Q8Z1-F1
#
_entry.id   AF-A0A7G8Q8Z1-F1
#
_cell.length_a   1.000
_cell.length_b   1.000
_cell.length_c   1.000
_cell.angle_alpha   90.00
_cell.angle_beta   90.00
_cell.angle_gamma   90.00
#
_symmetry.space_group_name_H-M   'P 1'
#
loop_
_entity.id
_entity.type
_entity.pdbx_description
1 polymer ?
#
loop_
_entity_poly.entity_id
_entity_poly.type
_entity_poly.pdbx_seq_one_letter_code
_entity_poly.pdbx_strand_id
1 'polypeptide(L)'
;MRRHLLALALALTLPVMAQAADNDIDKVNGTVHVDAGQHVGNVSTVNGAVRVGDNAVVQKASTVNGAVELGDHVQAAAVDTVNGGVTIGSSARVAGTVSTTNGGVHLGKGTDVAGKVSTTNGSINLDAAHVGGGVKTTSGDIIVGANSHVEGGILMDKPGGWFSISGNSNRIPHVVIGPHAVVQGTLEFRRDVVLQVSDSAQIGAVKGATPVKFSGDQPAG
;
A
#
# COMPACT_ATOMS: atom_id res chain seq x y z
N MET A 1 -30.19 66.62 9.68
CA MET A 1 -31.57 66.19 9.36
C MET A 1 -31.59 64.67 9.31
N ARG A 2 -32.53 64.04 10.06
CA ARG A 2 -33.08 62.66 9.95
C ARG A 2 -32.09 61.48 10.05
N ARG A 3 -32.02 60.76 11.19
CA ARG A 3 -32.84 59.58 11.62
C ARG A 3 -32.72 58.44 10.59
N HIS A 4 -32.30 57.21 10.93
CA HIS A 4 -33.02 56.26 11.79
C HIS A 4 -32.10 55.16 12.39
N LEU A 5 -32.41 54.79 13.64
CA LEU A 5 -32.04 53.54 14.30
C LEU A 5 -32.62 52.34 13.54
N LEU A 6 -31.89 51.21 13.47
CA LEU A 6 -32.48 49.88 13.69
C LEU A 6 -31.38 48.86 14.02
N ALA A 7 -31.53 48.23 15.19
CA ALA A 7 -30.78 47.06 15.61
C ALA A 7 -31.28 45.82 14.85
N LEU A 8 -30.37 44.90 14.50
CA LEU A 8 -30.73 43.51 14.28
C LEU A 8 -29.60 42.61 14.78
N ALA A 9 -29.82 42.02 15.96
CA ALA A 9 -29.03 40.93 16.48
C ALA A 9 -29.24 39.70 15.59
N LEU A 10 -28.17 39.22 14.97
CA LEU A 10 -28.13 37.90 14.35
C LEU A 10 -27.18 37.04 15.19
N ALA A 11 -27.77 36.27 16.10
CA ALA A 11 -27.08 35.18 16.76
C ALA A 11 -26.74 34.14 15.69
N LEU A 12 -25.50 34.16 15.18
CA LEU A 12 -24.97 33.02 14.43
C LEU A 12 -24.77 31.88 15.43
N THR A 13 -25.73 30.95 15.45
CA THR A 13 -25.49 29.60 15.91
C THR A 13 -24.51 28.97 14.93
N LEU A 14 -23.21 29.10 15.22
CA LEU A 14 -22.18 28.30 14.57
C LEU A 14 -22.53 26.82 14.81
N PRO A 15 -22.70 25.98 13.78
CA PRO A 15 -22.61 24.56 14.01
C PRO A 15 -21.21 24.31 14.57
N VAL A 16 -21.16 23.77 15.79
CA VAL A 16 -19.94 23.17 16.33
C VAL A 16 -19.56 22.08 15.34
N MET A 17 -18.61 22.38 14.45
CA MET A 17 -17.92 21.35 13.71
C MET A 17 -17.28 20.48 14.78
N ALA A 18 -17.81 19.27 14.96
CA ALA A 18 -17.15 18.26 15.76
C ALA A 18 -15.76 18.07 15.13
N GLN A 19 -14.74 18.69 15.71
CA GLN A 19 -13.37 18.26 15.48
C GLN A 19 -13.36 16.80 15.95
N ALA A 20 -13.14 15.88 15.02
CA ALA A 20 -12.75 14.54 15.38
C ALA A 20 -11.59 14.68 16.38
N ALA A 21 -11.79 14.21 17.60
CA ALA A 21 -10.68 14.08 18.52
C ALA A 21 -9.66 13.16 17.82
N ASP A 22 -8.47 13.66 17.53
CA ASP A 22 -7.34 12.85 17.06
C ASP A 22 -7.01 11.87 18.20
N ASN A 23 -7.66 10.71 18.18
CA ASN A 23 -7.35 9.58 19.04
C ASN A 23 -6.07 8.91 18.52
N ASP A 24 -4.99 9.68 18.48
CA ASP A 24 -3.69 9.25 18.00
C ASP A 24 -3.00 8.39 19.07
N ILE A 25 -2.31 7.34 18.63
CA ILE A 25 -1.57 6.43 19.50
C ILE A 25 -0.12 6.38 19.03
N ASP A 26 0.75 7.02 19.79
CA ASP A 26 2.19 7.06 19.51
C ASP A 26 3.00 6.33 20.58
N LYS A 27 3.95 5.52 20.14
CA LYS A 27 4.94 4.89 21.02
C LYS A 27 6.35 5.05 20.47
N VAL A 28 7.34 5.03 21.37
CA VAL A 28 8.74 4.89 20.96
C VAL A 28 9.17 3.43 21.00
N ASN A 29 8.77 2.71 22.04
CA ASN A 29 9.09 1.30 22.23
C ASN A 29 7.82 0.51 22.50
N GLY A 30 7.75 -0.67 21.90
CA GLY A 30 6.67 -1.63 22.09
C GLY A 30 5.62 -1.56 20.99
N THR A 31 4.87 -2.64 20.92
CA THR A 31 3.79 -2.82 19.94
C THR A 31 2.62 -1.90 20.28
N VAL A 32 2.06 -1.29 19.25
CA VAL A 32 0.76 -0.62 19.33
C VAL A 32 -0.30 -1.59 18.85
N HIS A 33 -1.37 -1.72 19.63
CA HIS A 33 -2.52 -2.52 19.27
C HIS A 33 -3.74 -1.60 19.20
N VAL A 34 -4.48 -1.71 18.10
CA VAL A 34 -5.82 -1.14 17.93
C VAL A 34 -6.76 -2.32 17.93
N ASP A 35 -7.72 -2.33 18.84
CA ASP A 35 -8.65 -3.45 18.94
C ASP A 35 -9.61 -3.45 17.75
N ALA A 36 -10.19 -4.61 17.47
CA ALA A 36 -11.16 -4.76 16.40
C ALA A 36 -12.32 -3.76 16.52
N GLY A 37 -12.73 -3.17 15.40
CA GLY A 37 -13.82 -2.19 15.32
C GLY A 37 -13.54 -0.82 15.94
N GLN A 38 -12.33 -0.57 16.46
CA GLN A 38 -11.98 0.76 16.99
C GLN A 38 -11.77 1.78 15.88
N HIS A 39 -12.09 3.04 16.20
CA HIS A 39 -11.82 4.19 15.35
C HIS A 39 -10.75 5.05 16.01
N VAL A 40 -9.59 5.11 15.40
CA VAL A 40 -8.43 5.87 15.90
C VAL A 40 -7.87 6.76 14.79
N GLY A 41 -7.12 7.77 15.17
CA GLY A 41 -6.45 8.65 14.23
C GLY A 41 -5.19 7.98 13.68
N ASN A 42 -4.04 8.60 13.92
CA ASN A 42 -2.74 8.06 13.56
C ASN A 42 -2.24 7.07 14.61
N VAL A 43 -1.62 6.00 14.16
CA VAL A 43 -1.11 4.92 15.00
C VAL A 43 0.33 4.69 14.60
N SER A 44 1.27 4.99 15.51
CA SER A 44 2.68 4.96 15.19
C SER A 44 3.56 4.36 16.30
N THR A 45 4.64 3.69 15.91
CA THR A 45 5.71 3.32 16.84
C THR A 45 7.09 3.38 16.20
N VAL A 46 8.15 3.59 16.98
CA VAL A 46 9.52 3.57 16.42
C VAL A 46 10.11 2.16 16.47
N ASN A 47 10.06 1.50 17.63
CA ASN A 47 10.59 0.14 17.81
C ASN A 47 9.48 -0.78 18.31
N GLY A 48 8.73 -1.33 17.37
CA GLY A 48 7.58 -2.17 17.64
C GLY A 48 6.73 -2.37 16.41
N ALA A 49 5.83 -3.35 16.48
CA ALA A 49 4.83 -3.54 15.44
C ALA A 49 3.63 -2.60 15.66
N VAL A 50 2.93 -2.28 14.58
CA VAL A 50 1.56 -1.73 14.65
C VAL A 50 0.62 -2.84 14.22
N ARG A 51 -0.31 -3.22 15.10
CA ARG A 51 -1.33 -4.24 14.84
C ARG A 51 -2.70 -3.63 14.95
N VAL A 52 -3.44 -3.62 13.86
CA VAL A 52 -4.80 -3.10 13.79
C VAL A 52 -5.76 -4.28 13.61
N GLY A 53 -6.67 -4.46 14.56
CA GLY A 53 -7.66 -5.52 14.52
C GLY A 53 -8.71 -5.33 13.43
N ASP A 54 -9.46 -6.40 13.16
CA ASP A 54 -10.45 -6.43 12.09
C ASP A 54 -11.50 -5.33 12.23
N ASN A 55 -12.03 -4.84 11.12
CA ASN A 55 -13.09 -3.82 11.04
C ASN A 55 -12.72 -2.47 11.68
N ALA A 56 -11.48 -2.27 12.11
CA ALA A 56 -11.05 -1.00 12.66
C ALA A 56 -10.90 0.06 11.56
N VAL A 57 -10.97 1.33 11.97
CA VAL A 57 -10.74 2.50 11.12
C VAL A 57 -9.57 3.28 11.70
N VAL A 58 -8.53 3.45 10.91
CA VAL A 58 -7.34 4.23 11.27
C VAL A 58 -7.08 5.30 10.22
N GLN A 59 -6.57 6.46 10.58
CA GLN A 59 -6.10 7.40 9.56
C GLN A 59 -4.79 6.90 8.97
N LYS A 60 -3.79 6.64 9.81
CA LYS A 60 -2.48 6.16 9.38
C LYS A 60 -1.96 5.08 10.31
N ALA A 61 -1.40 4.02 9.77
CA ALA A 61 -0.66 3.02 10.54
C ALA A 61 0.80 3.02 10.09
N SER A 62 1.74 3.26 11.01
CA SER A 62 3.16 3.34 10.64
C SER A 62 4.16 2.91 11.69
N THR A 63 5.33 2.44 11.26
CA THR A 63 6.45 2.16 12.19
C THR A 63 7.81 2.36 11.54
N VAL A 64 8.87 2.53 12.33
CA VAL A 64 10.24 2.60 11.81
C VAL A 64 10.90 1.23 11.82
N ASN A 65 10.88 0.52 12.95
CA ASN A 65 11.46 -0.80 13.11
C ASN A 65 10.40 -1.77 13.61
N GLY A 66 9.66 -2.34 12.67
CA GLY A 66 8.60 -3.30 12.92
C GLY A 66 7.68 -3.49 11.73
N ALA A 67 6.84 -4.51 11.82
CA ALA A 67 5.81 -4.77 10.82
C ALA A 67 4.56 -3.93 11.09
N VAL A 68 3.82 -3.61 10.03
CA VAL A 68 2.44 -3.09 10.15
C VAL A 68 1.51 -4.19 9.67
N GLU A 69 0.61 -4.61 10.55
CA GLU A 69 -0.37 -5.67 10.30
C GLU A 69 -1.77 -5.04 10.43
N LEU A 70 -2.51 -4.98 9.32
CA LEU A 70 -3.92 -4.64 9.31
C LEU A 70 -4.75 -5.92 9.19
N GLY A 71 -5.74 -6.08 10.05
CA GLY A 71 -6.71 -7.18 9.98
C GLY A 71 -7.68 -7.06 8.80
N ASP A 72 -8.68 -7.93 8.81
CA ASP A 72 -9.68 -7.99 7.75
C ASP A 72 -10.64 -6.80 7.84
N HIS A 73 -11.14 -6.33 6.68
CA HIS A 73 -12.13 -5.24 6.59
C HIS A 73 -11.68 -3.91 7.22
N VAL A 74 -10.38 -3.73 7.49
CA VAL A 74 -9.83 -2.48 8.02
C VAL A 74 -9.95 -1.37 6.98
N GLN A 75 -10.22 -0.15 7.44
CA GLN A 75 -10.14 1.06 6.63
C GLN A 75 -8.97 1.92 7.11
N ALA A 76 -8.05 2.23 6.20
CA ALA A 76 -6.90 3.09 6.45
C ALA A 76 -6.78 4.20 5.41
N ALA A 77 -6.27 5.37 5.77
CA ALA A 77 -5.89 6.37 4.76
C ALA A 77 -4.48 6.08 4.21
N ALA A 78 -3.53 5.65 5.03
CA ALA A 78 -2.18 5.28 4.59
C ALA A 78 -1.51 4.26 5.51
N VAL A 79 -0.56 3.50 4.95
CA VAL A 79 0.21 2.48 5.67
C VAL A 79 1.67 2.55 5.27
N ASP A 80 2.59 2.81 6.20
CA ASP A 80 4.01 2.96 5.88
C ASP A 80 4.93 2.32 6.94
N THR A 81 6.03 1.71 6.53
CA THR A 81 7.11 1.31 7.45
C THR A 81 8.50 1.51 6.86
N VAL A 82 9.54 1.60 7.69
CA VAL A 82 10.92 1.71 7.20
C VAL A 82 11.59 0.34 7.17
N ASN A 83 11.67 -0.34 8.30
CA ASN A 83 12.31 -1.65 8.45
C ASN A 83 11.30 -2.67 8.97
N GLY A 84 10.51 -3.22 8.05
CA GLY A 84 9.54 -4.26 8.32
C GLY A 84 8.57 -4.46 7.16
N GLY A 85 7.82 -5.56 7.23
CA GLY A 85 6.79 -5.87 6.25
C GLY A 85 5.48 -5.14 6.52
N VAL A 86 4.68 -5.00 5.48
CA VAL A 86 3.27 -4.62 5.59
C VAL A 86 2.41 -5.80 5.19
N THR A 87 1.51 -6.21 6.06
CA THR A 87 0.51 -7.25 5.79
C THR A 87 -0.87 -6.63 5.97
N ILE A 88 -1.70 -6.73 4.93
CA ILE A 88 -3.08 -6.25 4.96
C ILE A 88 -4.00 -7.44 4.75
N GLY A 89 -4.93 -7.63 5.70
CA GLY A 89 -5.94 -8.67 5.68
C GLY A 89 -6.94 -8.54 4.55
N SER A 90 -7.87 -9.49 4.48
CA SER A 90 -8.85 -9.59 3.40
C SER A 90 -9.85 -8.44 3.44
N SER A 91 -10.32 -8.03 2.26
CA SER A 91 -11.37 -7.02 2.09
C SER A 91 -11.09 -5.66 2.76
N ALA A 92 -9.84 -5.38 3.10
CA ALA A 92 -9.43 -4.09 3.65
C ALA A 92 -9.40 -3.01 2.56
N ARG A 93 -9.51 -1.74 2.96
CA ARG A 93 -9.48 -0.59 2.06
C ARG A 93 -8.44 0.41 2.52
N VAL A 94 -7.52 0.77 1.62
CA VAL A 94 -6.55 1.84 1.83
C VAL A 94 -6.79 2.95 0.82
N ALA A 95 -7.20 4.12 1.30
CA ALA A 95 -7.54 5.25 0.42
C ALA A 95 -6.30 5.87 -0.27
N GLY A 96 -5.15 5.77 0.37
CA GLY A 96 -3.88 6.32 -0.09
C GLY A 96 -2.86 5.22 -0.40
N THR A 97 -1.65 5.39 0.10
CA THR A 97 -0.51 4.56 -0.25
C THR A 97 -0.22 3.47 0.77
N VAL A 98 0.38 2.39 0.28
CA VAL A 98 1.01 1.35 1.10
C VAL A 98 2.49 1.32 0.76
N SER A 99 3.38 1.58 1.72
CA SER A 99 4.81 1.61 1.45
C SER A 99 5.69 0.96 2.51
N THR A 100 6.82 0.43 2.09
CA THR A 100 7.91 0.05 2.99
C THR A 100 9.29 0.34 2.36
N THR A 101 10.33 0.52 3.17
CA THR A 101 11.70 0.64 2.63
C THR A 101 12.37 -0.73 2.58
N ASN A 102 12.42 -1.44 3.70
CA ASN A 102 13.06 -2.74 3.84
C ASN A 102 12.05 -3.74 4.40
N GLY A 103 11.32 -4.38 3.50
CA GLY A 103 10.30 -5.36 3.83
C GLY A 103 9.37 -5.66 2.67
N GLY A 104 8.65 -6.77 2.77
CA GLY A 104 7.63 -7.15 1.80
C GLY A 104 6.29 -6.46 2.06
N VAL A 105 5.48 -6.36 1.02
CA VAL A 105 4.07 -5.96 1.11
C VAL A 105 3.20 -7.14 0.68
N HIS A 106 2.26 -7.55 1.53
CA HIS A 106 1.25 -8.54 1.21
C HIS A 106 -0.14 -7.93 1.32
N LEU A 107 -0.88 -7.94 0.22
CA LEU A 107 -2.29 -7.57 0.19
C LEU A 107 -3.13 -8.85 0.08
N GLY A 108 -3.97 -9.07 1.09
CA GLY A 108 -4.88 -10.21 1.14
C GLY A 108 -6.04 -10.09 0.17
N LYS A 109 -6.82 -11.16 0.09
CA LYS A 109 -7.95 -11.33 -0.84
C LYS A 109 -8.93 -10.16 -0.80
N GLY A 110 -9.22 -9.59 -1.97
CA GLY A 110 -10.23 -8.54 -2.12
C GLY A 110 -9.85 -7.20 -1.48
N THR A 111 -8.58 -7.03 -1.09
CA THR A 111 -8.07 -5.74 -0.63
C THR A 111 -8.13 -4.72 -1.76
N ASP A 112 -8.52 -3.49 -1.44
CA ASP A 112 -8.55 -2.37 -2.37
C ASP A 112 -7.62 -1.26 -1.88
N VAL A 113 -6.59 -0.94 -2.67
CA VAL A 113 -5.68 0.18 -2.45
C VAL A 113 -5.86 1.17 -3.57
N ALA A 114 -6.53 2.29 -3.29
CA ALA A 114 -6.79 3.32 -4.31
C ALA A 114 -5.50 4.00 -4.78
N GLY A 115 -4.51 4.14 -3.89
CA GLY A 115 -3.21 4.71 -4.21
C GLY A 115 -2.16 3.68 -4.64
N LYS A 116 -0.90 4.03 -4.44
CA LYS A 116 0.25 3.25 -4.89
C LYS A 116 0.72 2.27 -3.83
N VAL A 117 1.15 1.09 -4.27
CA VAL A 117 1.87 0.11 -3.44
C VAL A 117 3.35 0.14 -3.80
N SER A 118 4.23 0.29 -2.80
CA SER A 118 5.67 0.34 -3.09
C SER A 118 6.56 -0.26 -2.01
N THR A 119 7.70 -0.81 -2.43
CA THR A 119 8.80 -1.14 -1.52
C THR A 119 10.15 -0.81 -2.16
N THR A 120 11.20 -0.58 -1.37
CA THR A 120 12.55 -0.46 -1.93
C THR A 120 13.23 -1.83 -2.01
N ASN A 121 13.25 -2.53 -0.87
CA ASN A 121 13.90 -3.82 -0.69
C ASN A 121 12.94 -4.83 -0.07
N GLY A 122 12.09 -5.42 -0.91
CA GLY A 122 11.25 -6.54 -0.53
C GLY A 122 10.25 -6.91 -1.63
N SER A 123 9.58 -8.04 -1.44
CA SER A 123 8.60 -8.54 -2.40
C SER A 123 7.26 -7.83 -2.25
N ILE A 124 6.50 -7.76 -3.34
CA ILE A 124 5.09 -7.32 -3.33
C ILE A 124 4.24 -8.50 -3.77
N ASN A 125 3.27 -8.89 -2.96
CA ASN A 125 2.35 -9.99 -3.27
C ASN A 125 0.89 -9.51 -3.16
N LEU A 126 0.17 -9.59 -4.27
CA LEU A 126 -1.25 -9.28 -4.38
C LEU A 126 -2.03 -10.59 -4.50
N ASP A 127 -2.91 -10.89 -3.56
CA ASP A 127 -3.85 -12.01 -3.67
C ASP A 127 -5.24 -11.46 -4.01
N ALA A 128 -5.71 -11.67 -5.24
CA ALA A 128 -6.98 -11.16 -5.75
C ALA A 128 -7.30 -9.72 -5.27
N ALA A 129 -6.30 -8.84 -5.31
CA ALA A 129 -6.35 -7.50 -4.77
C ALA A 129 -6.38 -6.44 -5.88
N HIS A 130 -6.89 -5.25 -5.57
CA HIS A 130 -6.94 -4.11 -6.48
C HIS A 130 -5.98 -3.01 -6.03
N VAL A 131 -5.20 -2.47 -6.97
CA VAL A 131 -4.27 -1.37 -6.77
C VAL A 131 -4.45 -0.30 -7.85
N GLY A 132 -5.00 0.85 -7.49
CA GLY A 132 -5.25 1.96 -8.42
C GLY A 132 -3.98 2.70 -8.85
N GLY A 133 -3.11 3.04 -7.91
CA GLY A 133 -1.91 3.88 -8.16
C GLY A 133 -0.70 3.15 -8.75
N GLY A 134 -0.84 1.87 -9.07
CA GLY A 134 0.23 1.02 -9.59
C GLY A 134 1.17 0.46 -8.52
N VAL A 135 2.13 -0.34 -8.96
CA VAL A 135 3.09 -1.05 -8.11
C VAL A 135 4.51 -0.59 -8.43
N LYS A 136 5.31 -0.29 -7.40
CA LYS A 136 6.73 0.09 -7.56
C LYS A 136 7.65 -0.72 -6.65
N THR A 137 8.74 -1.26 -7.21
CA THR A 137 9.87 -1.76 -6.39
C THR A 137 11.22 -1.50 -7.03
N THR A 138 12.32 -1.71 -6.30
CA THR A 138 13.70 -1.56 -6.81
C THR A 138 14.43 -2.90 -6.91
N SER A 139 14.21 -3.81 -5.96
CA SER A 139 15.03 -5.03 -5.85
C SER A 139 14.29 -6.32 -5.53
N GLY A 140 13.01 -6.25 -5.16
CA GLY A 140 12.26 -7.45 -4.78
C GLY A 140 11.31 -7.97 -5.85
N ASP A 141 10.81 -9.17 -5.61
CA ASP A 141 9.90 -9.85 -6.54
C ASP A 141 8.52 -9.20 -6.52
N ILE A 142 7.80 -9.29 -7.63
CA ILE A 142 6.41 -8.86 -7.71
C ILE A 142 5.58 -10.07 -8.13
N ILE A 143 4.59 -10.41 -7.31
CA ILE A 143 3.57 -11.41 -7.61
C ILE A 143 2.24 -10.68 -7.67
N VAL A 144 1.73 -10.49 -8.89
CA VAL A 144 0.35 -10.09 -9.12
C VAL A 144 -0.45 -11.39 -9.22
N GLY A 145 -0.98 -11.86 -8.09
CA GLY A 145 -1.67 -13.13 -7.99
C GLY A 145 -2.97 -13.19 -8.79
N ALA A 146 -3.59 -14.36 -8.85
CA ALA A 146 -4.75 -14.60 -9.67
C ALA A 146 -5.90 -13.62 -9.36
N ASN A 147 -6.59 -13.16 -10.40
CA ASN A 147 -7.69 -12.19 -10.30
C ASN A 147 -7.32 -10.82 -9.68
N SER A 148 -6.03 -10.51 -9.53
CA SER A 148 -5.62 -9.18 -9.06
C SER A 148 -5.70 -8.15 -10.19
N HIS A 149 -5.98 -6.91 -9.83
CA HIS A 149 -6.08 -5.80 -10.77
C HIS A 149 -5.12 -4.67 -10.37
N VAL A 150 -4.28 -4.21 -11.30
CA VAL A 150 -3.38 -3.08 -11.11
C VAL A 150 -3.63 -2.06 -12.20
N GLU A 151 -3.97 -0.82 -11.88
CA GLU A 151 -4.33 0.20 -12.89
C GLU A 151 -3.13 1.05 -13.34
N GLY A 152 -2.29 1.47 -12.39
CA GLY A 152 -1.16 2.37 -12.63
C GLY A 152 0.10 1.70 -13.21
N GLY A 153 0.00 0.46 -13.67
CA GLY A 153 1.14 -0.31 -14.17
C GLY A 153 2.12 -0.78 -13.10
N ILE A 154 3.28 -1.23 -13.57
CA ILE A 154 4.36 -1.75 -12.73
C ILE A 154 5.65 -1.01 -13.07
N LEU A 155 6.34 -0.49 -12.06
CA LEU A 155 7.66 0.11 -12.21
C LEU A 155 8.69 -0.65 -11.37
N MET A 156 9.65 -1.29 -12.03
CA MET A 156 10.87 -1.78 -11.40
C MET A 156 11.98 -0.77 -11.65
N ASP A 157 12.37 -0.03 -10.61
CA ASP A 157 13.44 0.96 -10.72
C ASP A 157 14.82 0.31 -10.64
N LYS A 158 15.85 1.05 -11.06
CA LYS A 158 17.24 0.61 -10.90
C LYS A 158 17.74 0.96 -9.49
N PRO A 159 18.52 0.09 -8.83
CA PRO A 159 19.23 0.48 -7.61
C PRO A 159 20.23 1.59 -7.97
N GLY A 160 19.95 2.84 -7.56
CA GLY A 160 20.85 3.97 -7.78
C GLY A 160 20.19 5.36 -7.69
N GLY A 161 20.43 6.02 -6.56
CA GLY A 161 20.12 7.40 -6.17
C GLY A 161 20.96 7.76 -4.91
N TRP A 162 21.01 9.02 -4.45
CA TRP A 162 22.05 9.58 -3.55
C TRP A 162 22.29 8.86 -2.18
N PHE A 163 21.53 7.82 -1.83
CA PHE A 163 21.64 7.04 -0.60
C PHE A 163 22.25 5.63 -0.78
N SER A 164 23.02 5.35 -1.84
CA SER A 164 23.63 4.01 -2.02
C SER A 164 24.77 3.72 -1.02
N ILE A 165 24.40 3.33 0.20
CA ILE A 165 25.25 2.56 1.11
C ILE A 165 24.73 1.12 1.09
N SER A 166 25.57 0.22 0.57
CA SER A 166 25.53 -1.23 0.80
C SER A 166 24.34 -2.00 0.23
N GLY A 167 24.61 -2.77 -0.84
CA GLY A 167 23.71 -3.84 -1.25
C GLY A 167 23.74 -4.12 -2.74
N ASN A 168 24.88 -4.58 -3.26
CA ASN A 168 24.99 -5.09 -4.62
C ASN A 168 24.28 -6.46 -4.69
N SER A 169 22.94 -6.50 -4.60
CA SER A 169 22.21 -7.72 -4.85
C SER A 169 22.15 -7.94 -6.36
N ASN A 170 23.12 -8.73 -6.85
CA ASN A 170 23.18 -9.24 -8.22
C ASN A 170 22.03 -10.22 -8.56
N ARG A 171 20.99 -10.26 -7.71
CA ARG A 171 19.80 -11.08 -7.90
C ARG A 171 18.91 -10.42 -8.94
N ILE A 172 18.50 -11.19 -9.93
CA ILE A 172 17.51 -10.79 -10.92
C ILE A 172 16.13 -10.95 -10.28
N PRO A 173 15.33 -9.87 -10.13
CA PRO A 173 13.97 -9.98 -9.58
C PRO A 173 13.04 -10.78 -10.49
N HIS A 174 12.13 -11.53 -9.88
CA HIS A 174 11.08 -12.26 -10.58
C HIS A 174 9.77 -11.47 -10.51
N VAL A 175 9.13 -11.31 -11.67
CA VAL A 175 7.84 -10.64 -11.80
C VAL A 175 6.86 -11.63 -12.41
N VAL A 176 5.88 -12.05 -11.63
CA VAL A 176 4.86 -13.02 -12.03
C VAL A 176 3.51 -12.32 -12.11
N ILE A 177 2.88 -12.39 -13.28
CA ILE A 177 1.49 -11.99 -13.49
C ILE A 177 0.65 -13.26 -13.60
N GLY A 178 -0.16 -13.51 -12.58
CA GLY A 178 -0.95 -14.73 -12.40
C GLY A 178 -2.20 -14.80 -13.28
N PRO A 179 -2.93 -15.93 -13.23
CA PRO A 179 -4.11 -16.15 -14.06
C PRO A 179 -5.21 -15.13 -13.85
N HIS A 180 -5.85 -14.70 -14.95
CA HIS A 180 -6.92 -13.70 -14.94
C HIS A 180 -6.56 -12.35 -14.31
N ALA A 181 -5.28 -12.12 -13.98
CA ALA A 181 -4.83 -10.83 -13.49
C ALA A 181 -4.86 -9.79 -14.60
N VAL A 182 -5.16 -8.55 -14.24
CA VAL A 182 -5.21 -7.41 -15.15
C VAL A 182 -4.23 -6.36 -14.68
N VAL A 183 -3.21 -6.06 -15.48
CA VAL A 183 -2.30 -4.94 -15.26
C VAL A 183 -2.54 -3.92 -16.37
N GLN A 184 -3.34 -2.92 -16.05
CA GLN A 184 -3.49 -1.73 -16.87
C GLN A 184 -2.26 -0.83 -16.67
N GLY A 185 -1.94 -0.01 -17.66
CA GLY A 185 -0.73 0.82 -17.63
C GLY A 185 0.52 0.10 -18.13
N THR A 186 1.65 0.80 -18.09
CA THR A 186 2.93 0.28 -18.61
C THR A 186 3.63 -0.56 -17.55
N LEU A 187 4.18 -1.69 -17.97
CA LEU A 187 5.14 -2.47 -17.17
C LEU A 187 6.54 -2.03 -17.59
N GLU A 188 7.16 -1.15 -16.79
CA GLU A 188 8.47 -0.56 -17.04
C GLU A 188 9.54 -1.16 -16.12
N PHE A 189 10.52 -1.82 -16.73
CA PHE A 189 11.64 -2.44 -16.03
C PHE A 189 12.94 -1.71 -16.40
N ARG A 190 13.56 -1.05 -15.42
CA ARG A 190 14.82 -0.29 -15.60
C ARG A 190 16.07 -1.08 -15.23
N ARG A 191 15.89 -2.38 -15.00
CA ARG A 191 16.91 -3.39 -14.72
C ARG A 191 16.42 -4.73 -15.25
N ASP A 192 17.32 -5.68 -15.39
CA ASP A 192 16.96 -7.03 -15.81
C ASP A 192 16.01 -7.68 -14.80
N VAL A 193 14.96 -8.31 -15.33
CA VAL A 193 13.96 -9.07 -14.57
C VAL A 193 13.60 -10.34 -15.34
N VAL A 194 13.17 -11.36 -14.60
CA VAL A 194 12.44 -12.49 -15.18
C VAL A 194 10.96 -12.15 -15.13
N LEU A 195 10.36 -11.85 -16.29
CA LEU A 195 8.93 -11.55 -16.41
C LEU A 195 8.18 -12.78 -16.90
N GLN A 196 7.34 -13.35 -16.03
CA GLN A 196 6.47 -14.47 -16.32
C GLN A 196 5.01 -14.01 -16.31
N VAL A 197 4.27 -14.31 -17.37
CA VAL A 197 2.90 -13.83 -17.54
C VAL A 197 2.01 -15.00 -17.90
N SER A 198 0.92 -15.20 -17.16
CA SER A 198 -0.09 -16.21 -17.51
C SER A 198 -0.66 -15.93 -18.91
N ASP A 199 -0.99 -17.00 -19.63
CA ASP A 199 -1.74 -16.95 -20.88
C ASP A 199 -3.10 -16.24 -20.75
N SER A 200 -3.76 -16.40 -19.60
CA SER A 200 -5.06 -15.79 -19.28
C SER A 200 -4.98 -14.37 -18.73
N ALA A 201 -3.77 -13.85 -18.46
CA ALA A 201 -3.57 -12.51 -17.93
C ALA A 201 -3.63 -11.43 -19.02
N GLN A 202 -4.15 -10.26 -18.64
CA GLN A 202 -4.15 -9.06 -19.48
C GLN A 202 -3.10 -8.08 -18.95
N ILE A 203 -2.20 -7.63 -19.82
CA ILE A 203 -1.14 -6.66 -19.47
C ILE A 203 -1.09 -5.53 -20.49
N GLY A 204 -0.72 -4.34 -20.04
CA GLY A 204 -0.39 -3.22 -20.93
C GLY A 204 0.98 -3.36 -21.58
N ALA A 205 1.49 -2.24 -22.11
CA ALA A 205 2.77 -2.21 -22.81
C ALA A 205 3.93 -2.56 -21.88
N VAL A 206 4.87 -3.39 -22.37
CA VAL A 206 6.06 -3.81 -21.62
C VAL A 206 7.29 -3.09 -22.15
N LYS A 207 8.14 -2.58 -21.25
CA LYS A 207 9.41 -1.93 -21.56
C LYS A 207 10.53 -2.50 -20.69
N GLY A 208 11.65 -2.83 -21.30
CA GLY A 208 12.86 -3.29 -20.58
C GLY A 208 12.82 -4.74 -20.08
N ALA A 209 11.82 -5.52 -20.49
CA ALA A 209 11.77 -6.96 -20.27
C ALA A 209 11.02 -7.66 -21.41
N THR A 210 11.29 -8.96 -21.59
CA THR A 210 10.56 -9.81 -22.53
C THR A 210 9.65 -10.77 -21.75
N PRO A 211 8.32 -10.71 -21.92
CA PRO A 211 7.41 -11.62 -21.23
C PRO A 211 7.62 -13.06 -21.67
N VAL A 212 7.77 -13.96 -20.70
CA VAL A 212 7.69 -15.41 -20.90
C VAL A 212 6.30 -15.87 -20.50
N LYS A 213 5.55 -16.43 -21.45
CA LYS A 213 4.21 -16.94 -21.19
C LYS A 213 4.26 -18.27 -20.44
N PHE A 214 3.35 -18.46 -19.49
CA PHE A 214 3.12 -19.75 -18.83
C PHE A 214 1.62 -20.05 -18.76
N SER A 215 1.27 -21.31 -18.56
CA SER A 215 -0.10 -21.80 -18.40
C SER A 215 -0.25 -22.48 -17.03
N GLY A 216 -1.49 -22.55 -16.53
CA GLY A 216 -1.80 -23.09 -15.20
C GLY A 216 -1.68 -22.04 -14.08
N ASP A 217 -1.76 -22.49 -12.84
CA ASP A 217 -1.87 -21.59 -11.68
C ASP A 217 -0.57 -20.88 -11.32
N GLN A 218 0.58 -21.48 -11.68
CA GLN A 218 1.92 -20.97 -11.38
C GLN A 218 2.89 -21.28 -12.53
N PRO A 219 3.93 -20.44 -12.73
CA PRO A 219 4.97 -20.72 -13.71
C PRO A 219 5.75 -22.00 -13.37
N ALA A 220 6.18 -22.73 -14.40
CA ALA A 220 7.09 -23.86 -14.22
C ALA A 220 8.42 -23.34 -13.65
N GLY A 221 8.86 -23.94 -12.54
CA GLY A 221 10.09 -23.57 -11.82
C GLY A 221 11.37 -23.87 -12.59
#